data_AF-A0A526V352-F1
#
_entry.id   AF-A0A526V352-F1
#
_cell.length_a   1.000
_cell.length_b   1.000
_cell.length_c   1.000
_cell.angle_alpha   90.00
_cell.angle_beta   90.00
_cell.angle_gamma   90.00
#
_symmetry.space_group_name_H-M   'P 1'
#
loop_
_entity.id
_entity.type
_entity.pdbx_description
1 polymer ?
#
loop_
_entity_poly.entity_id
_entity_poly.type
_entity_poly.pdbx_seq_one_letter_code
_entity_poly.pdbx_strand_id
1 'polypeptide(L)'
;AQDSLSAGDRGIVAALRDIAADDSLTGEAEGLIKGGNDAVSAVITAASNIAAEFSAVDDHYLNARADDVHAVGRQICLVLLGQDDISLENIPEGAILIADDIGAWDLARAPLKRIGGVVCGHGGATSHIAIIARSHGIPAVLGLGGQVNALRTAREVALDGNAGHVIIDPDEATRADFAGRVEAAAKERAGLTIFKTVTPKLADGRIIEVAANIGSLEEIEAAQEAGAMGIGLFRTELLFMRHMHLPSEDMQAETYAALAKAFAPYPVIVRTLDIGGDKPIAGIEFPDEENPFLGWRGIRMCLDRPDIFKCQLRALLRAAVHGNIKVMLPMVSDISEVRQTRVLVDECTAELKAEGVPHASFDLGVMIETPAAVLIAPTLAKEVAFFSIGTNDLTQYIMAADRLNPTVARLNDVTNPAVMSAIEITAKAGVAAGIMVGMCGEAAGRPDLIATFVKMGLTELSMSPASIQRAKKAIMAMAAEG
;
A
#
# COMPACT_ATOMS: atom_id res chain seq x y z
N ALA A 1 -28.42 -7.52 1.91
CA ALA A 1 -26.94 -7.59 1.88
C ALA A 1 -26.27 -6.38 2.59
N GLN A 2 -26.93 -5.77 3.59
CA GLN A 2 -26.37 -4.61 4.31
C GLN A 2 -25.51 -4.99 5.53
N ASP A 3 -25.60 -6.23 6.01
CA ASP A 3 -24.97 -6.67 7.27
C ASP A 3 -23.58 -7.30 7.12
N SER A 4 -23.00 -7.32 5.92
CA SER A 4 -21.68 -7.93 5.66
C SER A 4 -20.59 -6.97 5.19
N LEU A 5 -20.87 -5.66 5.16
CA LEU A 5 -19.95 -4.64 4.61
C LEU A 5 -19.29 -3.85 5.75
N SER A 6 -18.01 -3.50 5.57
CA SER A 6 -17.27 -2.70 6.55
C SER A 6 -17.85 -1.27 6.66
N ALA A 7 -17.52 -0.54 7.72
CA ALA A 7 -18.01 0.83 7.90
C ALA A 7 -17.55 1.79 6.79
N GLY A 8 -16.37 1.57 6.20
CA GLY A 8 -15.87 2.33 5.06
C GLY A 8 -16.66 2.08 3.78
N ASP A 9 -16.99 0.81 3.51
CA ASP A 9 -17.79 0.43 2.32
C ASP A 9 -19.18 1.07 2.32
N ARG A 10 -19.76 1.29 3.50
CA ARG A 10 -21.05 1.98 3.66
C ARG A 10 -21.00 3.45 3.23
N GLY A 11 -19.87 4.14 3.47
CA GLY A 11 -19.69 5.55 3.08
C GLY A 11 -19.61 5.74 1.56
N ILE A 12 -18.89 4.84 0.88
CA ILE A 12 -18.79 4.86 -0.58
C ILE A 12 -20.14 4.50 -1.22
N VAL A 13 -20.87 3.52 -0.68
CA VAL A 13 -22.22 3.17 -1.17
C VAL A 13 -23.19 4.34 -1.02
N ALA A 14 -23.10 5.12 0.06
CA ALA A 14 -23.92 6.30 0.22
C ALA A 14 -23.61 7.34 -0.87
N ALA A 15 -22.34 7.63 -1.14
CA ALA A 15 -21.93 8.57 -2.18
C ALA A 15 -22.36 8.12 -3.59
N LEU A 16 -22.17 6.84 -3.93
CA LEU A 16 -22.61 6.29 -5.22
C LEU A 16 -24.14 6.32 -5.37
N ARG A 17 -24.88 6.12 -4.27
CA ARG A 17 -26.35 6.23 -4.27
C ARG A 17 -26.78 7.68 -4.47
N ASP A 18 -26.09 8.64 -3.88
CA ASP A 18 -26.39 10.06 -4.04
C ASP A 18 -26.13 10.50 -5.49
N ILE A 19 -25.06 10.01 -6.13
CA ILE A 19 -24.80 10.22 -7.57
C ILE A 19 -25.89 9.58 -8.43
N ALA A 20 -26.30 8.35 -8.11
CA ALA A 20 -27.35 7.64 -8.85
C ALA A 20 -28.73 8.31 -8.73
N ALA A 21 -28.96 9.02 -7.62
CA ALA A 21 -30.18 9.76 -7.35
C ALA A 21 -30.07 11.24 -7.74
N ASP A 22 -28.97 11.66 -8.37
CA ASP A 22 -28.76 13.06 -8.75
C ASP A 22 -29.74 13.49 -9.85
N ASP A 23 -30.40 14.63 -9.62
CA ASP A 23 -31.40 15.19 -10.53
C ASP A 23 -30.78 15.61 -11.89
N SER A 24 -29.48 15.90 -11.92
CA SER A 24 -28.77 16.28 -13.15
C SER A 24 -28.57 15.05 -14.05
N LEU A 25 -28.09 13.95 -13.48
CA LEU A 25 -27.89 12.69 -14.22
C LEU A 25 -29.21 12.12 -14.74
N THR A 26 -30.22 12.07 -13.86
CA THR A 26 -31.55 11.56 -14.24
C THR A 26 -32.26 12.49 -15.22
N GLY A 27 -32.18 13.81 -15.01
CA GLY A 27 -32.78 14.82 -15.89
C GLY A 27 -32.18 14.83 -17.30
N GLU A 28 -30.85 14.75 -17.41
CA GLU A 28 -30.17 14.71 -18.70
C GLU A 28 -30.48 13.41 -19.46
N ALA A 29 -30.43 12.25 -18.77
CA ALA A 29 -30.81 10.98 -19.37
C ALA A 29 -32.28 10.98 -19.85
N GLU A 30 -33.22 11.47 -19.04
CA GLU A 30 -34.62 11.60 -19.47
C GLU A 30 -34.80 12.55 -20.67
N GLY A 31 -34.05 13.65 -20.70
CA GLY A 31 -34.05 14.60 -21.80
C GLY A 31 -33.61 13.95 -23.11
N LEU A 32 -32.52 13.18 -23.07
CA LEU A 32 -32.00 12.43 -24.21
C LEU A 32 -32.99 11.34 -24.68
N ILE A 33 -33.70 10.67 -23.76
CA ILE A 33 -34.75 9.70 -24.08
C ILE A 33 -35.94 10.38 -24.78
N LYS A 34 -36.42 11.52 -24.24
CA LYS A 34 -37.49 12.31 -24.87
C LYS A 34 -37.08 12.82 -26.27
N GLY A 35 -35.78 13.02 -26.48
CA GLY A 35 -35.17 13.35 -27.77
C GLY A 35 -35.06 12.20 -28.77
N GLY A 36 -35.42 10.97 -28.39
CA GLY A 36 -35.47 9.81 -29.27
C GLY A 36 -34.32 8.81 -29.13
N ASN A 37 -33.40 8.99 -28.17
CA ASN A 37 -32.40 7.98 -27.85
C ASN A 37 -33.01 6.83 -27.04
N ASP A 38 -32.47 5.63 -27.17
CA ASP A 38 -32.79 4.55 -26.25
C ASP A 38 -32.22 4.83 -24.84
N ALA A 39 -32.80 4.20 -23.83
CA ALA A 39 -32.47 4.47 -22.43
C ALA A 39 -31.01 4.18 -22.08
N VAL A 40 -30.38 3.19 -22.73
CA VAL A 40 -28.97 2.82 -22.46
C VAL A 40 -28.05 3.85 -23.06
N SER A 41 -28.24 4.20 -24.33
CA SER A 41 -27.46 5.25 -24.99
C SER A 41 -27.61 6.60 -24.28
N ALA A 42 -28.82 6.92 -23.81
CA ALA A 42 -29.09 8.14 -23.06
C ALA A 42 -28.33 8.21 -21.74
N VAL A 43 -28.32 7.11 -20.95
CA VAL A 43 -27.60 7.05 -19.68
C VAL A 43 -26.08 7.09 -19.90
N ILE A 44 -25.54 6.36 -20.89
CA ILE A 44 -24.10 6.41 -21.20
C ILE A 44 -23.70 7.83 -21.58
N THR A 45 -24.49 8.50 -22.41
CA THR A 45 -24.20 9.86 -22.88
C THR A 45 -24.29 10.86 -21.74
N ALA A 46 -25.34 10.82 -20.92
CA ALA A 46 -25.49 11.69 -19.75
C ALA A 46 -24.35 11.50 -18.74
N ALA A 47 -24.02 10.25 -18.40
CA ALA A 47 -22.90 9.95 -17.52
C ALA A 47 -21.57 10.44 -18.11
N SER A 48 -21.36 10.29 -19.43
CA SER A 48 -20.13 10.75 -20.09
C SER A 48 -20.03 12.27 -20.16
N ASN A 49 -21.13 12.98 -20.36
CA ASN A 49 -21.15 14.45 -20.38
C ASN A 49 -20.86 15.01 -18.99
N ILE A 50 -21.54 14.48 -17.97
CA ILE A 50 -21.32 14.87 -16.57
C ILE A 50 -19.89 14.53 -16.13
N ALA A 51 -19.39 13.34 -16.49
CA ALA A 51 -18.01 12.96 -16.24
C ALA A 51 -17.01 13.86 -16.96
N ALA A 52 -17.30 14.31 -18.19
CA ALA A 52 -16.48 15.26 -18.93
C ALA A 52 -16.51 16.66 -18.30
N GLU A 53 -17.65 17.11 -17.77
CA GLU A 53 -17.75 18.36 -17.01
C GLU A 53 -16.91 18.28 -15.74
N PHE A 54 -17.01 17.18 -15.00
CA PHE A 54 -16.16 16.91 -13.84
C PHE A 54 -14.68 16.84 -14.21
N SER A 55 -14.34 16.27 -15.37
CA SER A 55 -12.97 16.15 -15.90
C SER A 55 -12.38 17.47 -16.42
N ALA A 56 -13.25 18.44 -16.75
CA ALA A 56 -12.87 19.74 -17.30
C ALA A 56 -12.65 20.80 -16.23
N VAL A 57 -12.95 20.49 -14.97
CA VAL A 57 -12.58 21.34 -13.84
C VAL A 57 -11.13 21.02 -13.48
N ASP A 58 -10.29 22.05 -13.34
CA ASP A 58 -8.90 21.96 -12.83
C ASP A 58 -8.91 21.64 -11.31
N ASP A 59 -9.60 20.57 -10.92
CA ASP A 59 -9.68 20.03 -9.57
C ASP A 59 -9.70 18.49 -9.68
N HIS A 60 -8.61 17.87 -9.22
CA HIS A 60 -8.44 16.42 -9.27
C HIS A 60 -9.47 15.63 -8.41
N TYR A 61 -10.11 16.26 -7.41
CA TYR A 61 -11.22 15.64 -6.67
C TYR A 61 -12.48 15.52 -7.54
N LEU A 62 -12.75 16.53 -8.38
CA LEU A 62 -13.82 16.47 -9.36
C LEU A 62 -13.49 15.47 -10.48
N ASN A 63 -12.22 15.36 -10.88
CA ASN A 63 -11.78 14.30 -11.80
C ASN A 63 -12.03 12.89 -11.26
N ALA A 64 -11.79 12.63 -9.97
CA ALA A 64 -12.10 11.34 -9.35
C ALA A 64 -13.61 11.01 -9.35
N ARG A 65 -14.48 12.04 -9.31
CA ARG A 65 -15.93 11.86 -9.47
C ARG A 65 -16.33 11.46 -10.88
N ALA A 66 -15.52 11.75 -11.90
CA ALA A 66 -15.80 11.31 -13.26
C ALA A 66 -15.83 9.77 -13.34
N ASP A 67 -14.88 9.10 -12.67
CA ASP A 67 -14.84 7.63 -12.58
C ASP A 67 -16.05 7.06 -11.83
N ASP A 68 -16.46 7.69 -10.72
CA ASP A 68 -17.65 7.30 -9.96
C ASP A 68 -18.95 7.47 -10.79
N VAL A 69 -19.08 8.58 -11.54
CA VAL A 69 -20.21 8.83 -12.44
C VAL A 69 -20.25 7.79 -13.56
N HIS A 70 -19.10 7.44 -14.14
CA HIS A 70 -18.99 6.36 -15.12
C HIS A 70 -19.39 5.01 -14.51
N ALA A 71 -18.97 4.70 -13.28
CA ALA A 71 -19.32 3.48 -12.59
C ALA A 71 -20.83 3.37 -12.31
N VAL A 72 -21.45 4.46 -11.84
CA VAL A 72 -22.91 4.54 -11.62
C VAL A 72 -23.67 4.42 -12.93
N GLY A 73 -23.24 5.14 -13.98
CA GLY A 73 -23.84 5.05 -15.31
C GLY A 73 -23.80 3.64 -15.87
N ARG A 74 -22.66 2.93 -15.71
CA ARG A 74 -22.52 1.52 -16.07
C ARG A 74 -23.51 0.63 -15.31
N GLN A 75 -23.67 0.81 -14.00
CA GLN A 75 -24.63 0.03 -13.20
C GLN A 75 -26.07 0.24 -13.65
N ILE A 76 -26.47 1.49 -13.91
CA ILE A 76 -27.81 1.80 -14.42
C ILE A 76 -28.03 1.13 -15.77
N CYS A 77 -27.04 1.16 -16.66
CA CYS A 77 -27.13 0.49 -17.97
C CYS A 77 -27.29 -1.03 -17.86
N LEU A 78 -26.55 -1.67 -16.95
CA LEU A 78 -26.69 -3.10 -16.68
C LEU A 78 -28.12 -3.44 -16.24
N VAL A 79 -28.67 -2.67 -15.29
CA VAL A 79 -30.06 -2.83 -14.83
C VAL A 79 -31.06 -2.63 -15.97
N LEU A 80 -30.90 -1.61 -16.81
CA LEU A 80 -31.75 -1.35 -17.97
C LEU A 80 -31.71 -2.46 -19.03
N LEU A 81 -30.54 -3.07 -19.21
CA LEU A 81 -30.33 -4.21 -20.10
C LEU A 81 -30.83 -5.54 -19.50
N GLY A 82 -31.26 -5.55 -18.24
CA GLY A 82 -31.58 -6.78 -17.50
C GLY A 82 -30.37 -7.69 -17.34
N GLN A 83 -29.16 -7.12 -17.34
CA GLN A 83 -27.91 -7.82 -17.14
C GLN A 83 -27.46 -7.64 -15.69
N ASP A 84 -27.01 -8.72 -15.07
CA ASP A 84 -26.31 -8.64 -13.80
C ASP A 84 -24.88 -8.15 -14.05
N ASP A 85 -24.33 -7.40 -13.10
CA ASP A 85 -22.90 -7.09 -13.13
C ASP A 85 -22.07 -8.38 -12.98
N ILE A 86 -20.84 -8.35 -13.48
CA ILE A 86 -19.91 -9.48 -13.41
C ILE A 86 -19.54 -9.69 -11.95
N SER A 87 -20.23 -10.63 -11.29
CA SER A 87 -19.90 -11.02 -9.93
C SER A 87 -18.68 -11.94 -9.92
N LEU A 88 -17.64 -11.51 -9.20
CA LEU A 88 -16.48 -12.36 -8.91
C LEU A 88 -16.77 -13.40 -7.80
N GLU A 89 -17.94 -13.39 -7.15
CA GLU A 89 -18.26 -14.28 -6.04
C GLU A 89 -18.21 -15.77 -6.44
N ASN A 90 -18.55 -16.07 -7.69
CA ASN A 90 -18.63 -17.43 -8.22
C ASN A 90 -17.46 -17.81 -9.14
N ILE A 91 -16.29 -17.18 -9.00
CA ILE A 91 -15.14 -17.55 -9.84
C ILE A 91 -14.74 -19.03 -9.61
N PRO A 92 -14.35 -19.74 -10.68
CA PRO A 92 -13.72 -21.05 -10.58
C PRO A 92 -12.42 -21.00 -9.77
N GLU A 93 -12.07 -22.12 -9.13
CA GLU A 93 -10.77 -22.27 -8.48
C GLU A 93 -9.64 -22.25 -9.51
N GLY A 94 -8.60 -21.45 -9.25
CA GLY A 94 -7.48 -21.24 -10.15
C GLY A 94 -7.75 -20.27 -11.30
N ALA A 95 -8.87 -19.54 -11.28
CA ALA A 95 -9.20 -18.59 -12.35
C ALA A 95 -8.18 -17.45 -12.45
N ILE A 96 -7.81 -17.09 -13.67
CA ILE A 96 -6.97 -15.91 -13.95
C ILE A 96 -7.89 -14.77 -14.36
N LEU A 97 -7.85 -13.68 -13.61
CA LEU A 97 -8.63 -12.47 -13.91
C LEU A 97 -7.90 -11.66 -14.98
N ILE A 98 -8.61 -11.29 -16.05
CA ILE A 98 -8.06 -10.55 -17.19
C ILE A 98 -8.97 -9.35 -17.45
N ALA A 99 -8.47 -8.13 -17.28
CA ALA A 99 -9.26 -6.92 -17.49
C ALA A 99 -8.39 -5.73 -17.93
N ASP A 100 -9.00 -4.73 -18.55
CA ASP A 100 -8.28 -3.47 -18.83
C ASP A 100 -7.93 -2.74 -17.53
N ASP A 101 -8.86 -2.77 -16.56
CA ASP A 101 -8.67 -2.33 -15.19
C ASP A 101 -9.57 -3.17 -14.26
N ILE A 102 -9.21 -3.31 -12.98
CA ILE A 102 -10.01 -3.98 -11.96
C ILE A 102 -10.19 -3.02 -10.79
N GLY A 103 -11.43 -2.62 -10.53
CA GLY A 103 -11.72 -1.75 -9.39
C GLY A 103 -11.37 -2.44 -8.07
N ALA A 104 -10.97 -1.65 -7.07
CA ALA A 104 -10.78 -2.16 -5.71
C ALA A 104 -12.07 -2.82 -5.16
N TRP A 105 -13.23 -2.30 -5.59
CA TRP A 105 -14.56 -2.85 -5.30
C TRP A 105 -14.78 -4.27 -5.82
N ASP A 106 -14.33 -4.56 -7.03
CA ASP A 106 -14.50 -5.88 -7.65
C ASP A 106 -13.69 -6.92 -6.87
N LEU A 107 -12.43 -6.60 -6.58
CA LEU A 107 -11.51 -7.52 -5.93
C LEU A 107 -11.84 -7.76 -4.45
N ALA A 108 -12.41 -6.76 -3.75
CA ALA A 108 -12.84 -6.89 -2.36
C ALA A 108 -13.97 -7.91 -2.16
N ARG A 109 -14.85 -8.08 -3.16
CA ARG A 109 -15.94 -9.08 -3.15
C ARG A 109 -15.53 -10.42 -3.75
N ALA A 110 -14.38 -10.48 -4.41
CA ALA A 110 -13.87 -11.71 -5.00
C ALA A 110 -13.38 -12.67 -3.90
N PRO A 111 -13.62 -13.99 -4.03
CA PRO A 111 -13.04 -14.99 -3.15
C PRO A 111 -11.55 -15.13 -3.51
N LEU A 112 -10.71 -14.26 -2.94
CA LEU A 112 -9.28 -14.13 -3.26
C LEU A 112 -8.51 -15.45 -3.25
N LYS A 113 -8.90 -16.39 -2.38
CA LYS A 113 -8.31 -17.74 -2.30
C LYS A 113 -8.50 -18.59 -3.56
N ARG A 114 -9.48 -18.27 -4.41
CA ARG A 114 -9.77 -18.97 -5.66
C ARG A 114 -9.06 -18.36 -6.87
N ILE A 115 -8.54 -17.14 -6.76
CA ILE A 115 -7.85 -16.46 -7.86
C ILE A 115 -6.47 -17.10 -8.04
N GLY A 116 -6.22 -17.66 -9.22
CA GLY A 116 -4.93 -18.20 -9.63
C GLY A 116 -3.95 -17.13 -10.13
N GLY A 117 -4.46 -15.99 -10.61
CA GLY A 117 -3.65 -14.87 -11.06
C GLY A 117 -4.45 -13.66 -11.52
N VAL A 118 -3.78 -12.52 -11.67
CA VAL A 118 -4.37 -11.28 -12.18
C VAL A 118 -3.54 -10.71 -13.33
N VAL A 119 -4.20 -10.31 -14.40
CA VAL A 119 -3.59 -9.70 -15.58
C VAL A 119 -4.35 -8.44 -15.94
N CYS A 120 -3.69 -7.29 -15.91
CA CYS A 120 -4.33 -6.00 -16.22
C CYS A 120 -3.63 -5.23 -17.34
N GLY A 121 -4.45 -4.57 -18.16
CA GLY A 121 -3.98 -3.61 -19.16
C GLY A 121 -3.34 -2.38 -18.52
N HIS A 122 -3.98 -1.82 -17.50
CA HIS A 122 -3.50 -0.67 -16.75
C HIS A 122 -2.98 -1.07 -15.35
N GLY A 123 -2.40 -0.10 -14.65
CA GLY A 123 -1.86 -0.27 -13.30
C GLY A 123 -0.35 -0.55 -13.26
N GLY A 124 0.31 -0.06 -12.21
CA GLY A 124 1.71 -0.32 -11.91
C GLY A 124 1.89 -1.14 -10.64
N ALA A 125 3.14 -1.39 -10.23
CA ALA A 125 3.46 -2.16 -9.03
C ALA A 125 2.90 -1.56 -7.71
N THR A 126 2.46 -0.30 -7.74
CA THR A 126 1.87 0.45 -6.63
C THR A 126 0.35 0.56 -6.71
N SER A 127 -0.31 0.01 -7.73
CA SER A 127 -1.76 0.07 -7.85
C SER A 127 -2.46 -0.71 -6.72
N HIS A 128 -3.71 -0.37 -6.42
CA HIS A 128 -4.51 -1.07 -5.43
C HIS A 128 -4.56 -2.58 -5.69
N ILE A 129 -4.70 -2.98 -6.96
CA ILE A 129 -4.66 -4.38 -7.41
C ILE A 129 -3.31 -5.03 -7.06
N ALA A 130 -2.20 -4.35 -7.37
CA ALA A 130 -0.85 -4.88 -7.13
C ALA A 130 -0.60 -5.15 -5.64
N ILE A 131 -1.06 -4.23 -4.79
CA ILE A 131 -0.94 -4.33 -3.33
C ILE A 131 -1.76 -5.50 -2.80
N ILE A 132 -3.05 -5.58 -3.18
CA ILE A 132 -3.94 -6.67 -2.73
C ILE A 132 -3.42 -8.03 -3.22
N ALA A 133 -3.10 -8.15 -4.51
CA ALA A 133 -2.56 -9.39 -5.06
C ALA A 133 -1.31 -9.85 -4.30
N ARG A 134 -0.37 -8.93 -4.02
CA ARG A 134 0.86 -9.21 -3.28
C ARG A 134 0.60 -9.64 -1.83
N SER A 135 -0.29 -8.96 -1.12
CA SER A 135 -0.63 -9.29 0.28
C SER A 135 -1.28 -10.67 0.39
N HIS A 136 -2.02 -11.08 -0.64
CA HIS A 136 -2.65 -12.40 -0.71
C HIS A 136 -1.80 -13.48 -1.41
N GLY A 137 -0.62 -13.12 -1.93
CA GLY A 137 0.28 -14.03 -2.64
C GLY A 137 -0.26 -14.50 -3.99
N ILE A 138 -1.10 -13.69 -4.63
CA ILE A 138 -1.66 -13.93 -5.96
C ILE A 138 -0.67 -13.39 -7.00
N PRO A 139 -0.20 -14.21 -7.96
CA PRO A 139 0.62 -13.74 -9.07
C PRO A 139 -0.10 -12.67 -9.89
N ALA A 140 0.53 -11.53 -10.15
CA ALA A 140 -0.07 -10.44 -10.92
C ALA A 140 0.90 -9.86 -11.94
N VAL A 141 0.41 -9.58 -13.15
CA VAL A 141 1.14 -8.85 -14.20
C VAL A 141 0.25 -7.70 -14.68
N LEU A 142 0.72 -6.47 -14.49
CA LEU A 142 -0.04 -5.25 -14.76
C LEU A 142 0.68 -4.40 -15.81
N GLY A 143 -0.03 -3.45 -16.42
CA GLY A 143 0.57 -2.51 -17.37
C GLY A 143 0.85 -3.10 -18.76
N LEU A 144 0.11 -4.14 -19.17
CA LEU A 144 0.23 -4.74 -20.51
C LEU A 144 -0.33 -3.86 -21.65
N GLY A 145 -1.01 -2.76 -21.30
CA GLY A 145 -1.71 -1.91 -22.24
C GLY A 145 -2.69 -2.70 -23.11
N GLY A 146 -2.76 -2.37 -24.40
CA GLY A 146 -3.65 -3.03 -25.35
C GLY A 146 -3.38 -4.52 -25.59
N GLN A 147 -2.25 -5.07 -25.12
CA GLN A 147 -1.95 -6.50 -25.24
C GLN A 147 -2.92 -7.37 -24.44
N VAL A 148 -3.57 -6.80 -23.41
CA VAL A 148 -4.59 -7.50 -22.61
C VAL A 148 -5.80 -7.95 -23.44
N ASN A 149 -6.08 -7.30 -24.57
CA ASN A 149 -7.20 -7.70 -25.43
C ASN A 149 -6.95 -9.05 -26.12
N ALA A 150 -5.70 -9.39 -26.42
CA ALA A 150 -5.36 -10.71 -26.98
C ALA A 150 -5.57 -11.84 -25.96
N LEU A 151 -5.55 -11.53 -24.66
CA LEU A 151 -5.72 -12.48 -23.57
C LEU A 151 -7.19 -12.85 -23.33
N ARG A 152 -8.15 -12.03 -23.79
CA ARG A 152 -9.59 -12.25 -23.55
C ARG A 152 -10.14 -13.52 -24.19
N THR A 153 -9.48 -14.04 -25.22
CA THR A 153 -9.87 -15.28 -25.93
C THR A 153 -9.06 -16.50 -25.53
N ALA A 154 -8.12 -16.35 -24.58
CA ALA A 154 -7.29 -17.44 -24.09
C ALA A 154 -8.15 -18.51 -23.40
N ARG A 155 -7.86 -19.79 -23.69
CA ARG A 155 -8.46 -20.92 -22.96
C ARG A 155 -7.68 -21.25 -21.71
N GLU A 156 -6.37 -21.07 -21.78
CA GLU A 156 -5.44 -21.33 -20.70
C GLU A 156 -4.34 -20.27 -20.71
N VAL A 157 -3.91 -19.83 -19.53
CA VAL A 157 -2.88 -18.82 -19.38
C VAL A 157 -1.87 -19.30 -18.36
N ALA A 158 -0.59 -19.33 -18.74
CA ALA A 158 0.52 -19.53 -17.83
C ALA A 158 1.06 -18.16 -17.41
N LEU A 159 1.05 -17.89 -16.10
CA LEU A 159 1.38 -16.58 -15.53
C LEU A 159 2.62 -16.67 -14.64
N ASP A 160 3.62 -15.86 -14.93
CA ASP A 160 4.82 -15.70 -14.11
C ASP A 160 4.89 -14.28 -13.54
N GLY A 161 4.37 -14.09 -12.34
CA GLY A 161 4.39 -12.82 -11.64
C GLY A 161 5.79 -12.35 -11.22
N ASN A 162 6.81 -13.22 -11.22
CA ASN A 162 8.19 -12.84 -10.90
C ASN A 162 8.90 -12.27 -12.13
N ALA A 163 8.73 -12.91 -13.28
CA ALA A 163 9.34 -12.47 -14.54
C ALA A 163 8.48 -11.44 -15.30
N GLY A 164 7.22 -11.26 -14.92
CA GLY A 164 6.27 -10.42 -15.65
C GLY A 164 5.79 -11.05 -16.96
N HIS A 165 5.84 -12.38 -17.08
CA HIS A 165 5.48 -13.08 -18.33
C HIS A 165 4.05 -13.62 -18.28
N VAL A 166 3.36 -13.46 -19.40
CA VAL A 166 2.03 -14.04 -19.63
C VAL A 166 2.08 -14.83 -20.93
N ILE A 167 1.76 -16.12 -20.86
CA ILE A 167 1.76 -17.02 -22.01
C ILE A 167 0.34 -17.52 -22.26
N ILE A 168 -0.18 -17.29 -23.46
CA ILE A 168 -1.52 -17.68 -23.90
C ILE A 168 -1.46 -19.07 -24.52
N ASP A 169 -2.43 -19.92 -24.17
CA ASP A 169 -2.62 -21.27 -24.71
C ASP A 169 -1.27 -22.03 -24.80
N PRO A 170 -0.55 -22.22 -23.65
CA PRO A 170 0.79 -22.78 -23.64
C PRO A 170 0.83 -24.19 -24.26
N ASP A 171 1.91 -24.48 -24.97
CA ASP A 171 2.18 -25.83 -25.46
C ASP A 171 2.44 -26.82 -24.30
N GLU A 172 2.45 -28.11 -24.60
CA GLU A 172 2.57 -29.15 -23.58
C GLU A 172 3.87 -29.03 -22.76
N ALA A 173 4.97 -28.60 -23.42
CA ALA A 173 6.25 -28.42 -22.76
C ALA A 173 6.20 -27.26 -21.76
N THR A 174 5.64 -26.12 -22.16
CA THR A 174 5.46 -24.93 -21.30
C THR A 174 4.48 -25.22 -20.16
N ARG A 175 3.39 -25.94 -20.45
CA ARG A 175 2.42 -26.40 -19.44
C ARG A 175 3.09 -27.25 -18.37
N ALA A 176 3.90 -28.24 -18.77
CA ALA A 176 4.61 -29.11 -17.85
C ALA A 176 5.63 -28.34 -16.99
N ASP A 177 6.36 -27.37 -17.59
CA ASP A 177 7.28 -26.49 -16.85
C ASP A 177 6.54 -25.68 -15.78
N PHE A 178 5.49 -24.96 -16.16
CA PHE A 178 4.71 -24.14 -15.23
C PHE A 178 4.02 -24.99 -14.15
N ALA A 179 3.48 -26.15 -14.49
CA ALA A 179 2.91 -27.07 -13.51
C ALA A 179 3.96 -27.53 -12.48
N GLY A 180 5.17 -27.87 -12.94
CA GLY A 180 6.29 -28.21 -12.05
C GLY A 180 6.71 -27.04 -11.15
N ARG A 181 6.73 -25.82 -11.68
CA ARG A 181 7.01 -24.60 -10.90
C ARG A 181 5.95 -24.33 -9.84
N VAL A 182 4.66 -24.49 -10.18
CA VAL A 182 3.54 -24.35 -9.23
C VAL A 182 3.63 -25.40 -8.13
N GLU A 183 3.90 -26.67 -8.47
CA GLU A 183 4.07 -27.74 -7.50
C GLU A 183 5.26 -27.46 -6.57
N ALA A 184 6.40 -27.03 -7.12
CA ALA A 184 7.58 -26.66 -6.35
C ALA A 184 7.28 -25.50 -5.38
N ALA A 185 6.57 -24.47 -5.83
CA ALA A 185 6.15 -23.35 -5.00
C ALA A 185 5.17 -23.78 -3.89
N ALA A 186 4.22 -24.66 -4.20
CA ALA A 186 3.28 -25.20 -3.22
C ALA A 186 4.00 -26.05 -2.15
N LYS A 187 4.96 -26.88 -2.56
CA LYS A 187 5.80 -27.68 -1.66
C LYS A 187 6.69 -26.80 -0.79
N GLU A 188 7.29 -25.75 -1.36
CA GLU A 188 8.05 -24.76 -0.58
C GLU A 188 7.14 -24.09 0.46
N ARG A 189 5.97 -23.60 0.06
CA ARG A 189 5.00 -22.95 0.95
C ARG A 189 4.56 -23.88 2.08
N ALA A 190 4.26 -25.14 1.78
CA ALA A 190 3.92 -26.14 2.79
C ALA A 190 5.08 -26.34 3.79
N GLY A 191 6.32 -26.43 3.29
CA GLY A 191 7.51 -26.55 4.13
C GLY A 191 7.82 -25.30 4.96
N LEU A 192 7.37 -24.11 4.54
CA LEU A 192 7.60 -22.84 5.24
C LEU A 192 6.68 -22.64 6.45
N THR A 193 5.56 -23.38 6.55
CA THR A 193 4.59 -23.24 7.64
C THR A 193 5.20 -23.43 9.03
N ILE A 194 6.25 -24.24 9.16
CA ILE A 194 6.98 -24.44 10.42
C ILE A 194 7.62 -23.15 10.95
N PHE A 195 7.90 -22.17 10.08
CA PHE A 195 8.51 -20.90 10.48
C PHE A 195 7.50 -19.88 10.99
N LYS A 196 6.19 -20.15 10.90
CA LYS A 196 5.14 -19.26 11.42
C LYS A 196 5.41 -18.86 12.87
N THR A 197 5.64 -19.84 13.74
CA THR A 197 5.81 -19.65 15.20
C THR A 197 7.26 -19.46 15.64
N VAL A 198 8.23 -19.49 14.71
CA VAL A 198 9.65 -19.36 15.04
C VAL A 198 10.00 -17.89 15.28
N THR A 199 10.75 -17.64 16.36
CA THR A 199 11.45 -16.37 16.61
C THR A 199 12.86 -16.46 16.02
N PRO A 200 13.21 -15.67 15.00
CA PRO A 200 14.52 -15.74 14.35
C PRO A 200 15.60 -15.23 15.29
N LYS A 201 16.52 -16.11 15.68
CA LYS A 201 17.61 -15.81 16.60
C LYS A 201 18.94 -16.21 15.98
N LEU A 202 19.90 -15.29 15.95
CA LEU A 202 21.26 -15.54 15.46
C LEU A 202 22.08 -16.35 16.48
N ALA A 203 23.25 -16.83 16.05
CA ALA A 203 24.18 -17.60 16.89
C ALA A 203 24.63 -16.82 18.15
N ASP A 204 24.82 -15.50 18.03
CA ASP A 204 25.15 -14.60 19.15
C ASP A 204 23.96 -14.26 20.07
N GLY A 205 22.78 -14.77 19.73
CA GLY A 205 21.56 -14.63 20.47
C GLY A 205 20.73 -13.38 20.19
N ARG A 206 21.17 -12.51 19.27
CA ARG A 206 20.34 -11.39 18.79
C ARG A 206 19.10 -11.92 18.09
N ILE A 207 17.96 -11.32 18.39
CA ILE A 207 16.69 -11.57 17.70
C ILE A 207 16.59 -10.59 16.55
N ILE A 208 16.20 -11.10 15.37
CA ILE A 208 15.83 -10.26 14.23
C ILE A 208 14.31 -10.25 14.14
N GLU A 209 13.72 -9.08 14.33
CA GLU A 209 12.28 -8.88 14.23
C GLU A 209 11.88 -8.98 12.75
N VAL A 210 10.92 -9.86 12.44
CA VAL A 210 10.35 -9.99 11.09
C VAL A 210 8.90 -9.56 11.15
N ALA A 211 8.64 -8.33 10.69
CA ALA A 211 7.35 -7.67 10.80
C ALA A 211 6.62 -7.63 9.45
N ALA A 212 5.34 -7.25 9.49
CA ALA A 212 4.54 -7.05 8.29
C ALA A 212 4.47 -5.57 7.87
N ASN A 213 4.49 -5.35 6.56
CA ASN A 213 4.04 -4.12 5.91
C ASN A 213 2.57 -4.30 5.54
N ILE A 214 1.68 -3.44 6.03
CA ILE A 214 0.26 -3.45 5.68
C ILE A 214 -0.24 -2.02 5.44
N GLY A 215 -1.33 -1.87 4.69
CA GLY A 215 -2.01 -0.60 4.45
C GLY A 215 -3.45 -0.55 4.96
N SER A 216 -4.02 -1.69 5.37
CA SER A 216 -5.38 -1.74 5.90
C SER A 216 -5.57 -2.71 7.06
N LEU A 217 -6.71 -2.58 7.75
CA LEU A 217 -7.09 -3.48 8.85
C LEU A 217 -7.45 -4.88 8.34
N GLU A 218 -7.87 -5.00 7.08
CA GLU A 218 -8.22 -6.29 6.48
C GLU A 218 -6.99 -7.22 6.34
N GLU A 219 -5.78 -6.66 6.35
CA GLU A 219 -4.54 -7.41 6.24
C GLU A 219 -4.02 -7.97 7.58
N ILE A 220 -4.66 -7.62 8.71
CA ILE A 220 -4.23 -8.05 10.06
C ILE A 220 -4.18 -9.59 10.16
N GLU A 221 -5.25 -10.27 9.76
CA GLU A 221 -5.36 -11.72 9.87
C GLU A 221 -4.27 -12.41 9.02
N ALA A 222 -4.05 -11.92 7.79
CA ALA A 222 -3.02 -12.46 6.91
C ALA A 222 -1.61 -12.29 7.50
N ALA A 223 -1.31 -11.14 8.12
CA ALA A 223 -0.04 -10.88 8.77
C ALA A 223 0.17 -11.76 10.03
N GLN A 224 -0.87 -11.94 10.85
CA GLN A 224 -0.82 -12.84 12.01
C GLN A 224 -0.65 -14.30 11.59
N GLU A 225 -1.36 -14.74 10.55
CA GLU A 225 -1.25 -16.09 10.00
C GLU A 225 0.12 -16.36 9.35
N ALA A 226 0.77 -15.33 8.80
CA ALA A 226 2.14 -15.41 8.35
C ALA A 226 3.16 -15.51 9.50
N GLY A 227 2.76 -15.15 10.73
CA GLY A 227 3.61 -15.15 11.91
C GLY A 227 4.40 -13.87 12.12
N ALA A 228 3.88 -12.72 11.68
CA ALA A 228 4.52 -11.42 11.83
C ALA A 228 4.80 -11.09 13.31
N MET A 229 6.00 -10.58 13.59
CA MET A 229 6.41 -10.07 14.90
C MET A 229 6.08 -8.58 15.03
N GLY A 230 4.81 -8.23 14.81
CA GLY A 230 4.33 -6.84 14.78
C GLY A 230 4.22 -6.27 13.37
N ILE A 231 4.09 -4.94 13.30
CA ILE A 231 3.98 -4.17 12.06
C ILE A 231 5.18 -3.24 11.98
N GLY A 232 6.04 -3.42 10.98
CA GLY A 232 7.20 -2.55 10.76
C GLY A 232 6.89 -1.38 9.81
N LEU A 233 5.74 -1.43 9.13
CA LEU A 233 5.17 -0.30 8.40
C LEU A 233 3.65 -0.45 8.26
N PHE A 234 2.91 0.42 8.94
CA PHE A 234 1.53 0.73 8.56
C PHE A 234 1.52 1.94 7.63
N ARG A 235 1.07 1.74 6.39
CA ARG A 235 0.87 2.79 5.39
C ARG A 235 -0.46 3.48 5.60
N THR A 236 -0.45 4.74 6.04
CA THR A 236 -1.69 5.46 6.34
C THR A 236 -2.38 5.99 5.09
N GLU A 237 -1.74 6.02 3.93
CA GLU A 237 -2.29 6.68 2.73
C GLU A 237 -3.64 6.08 2.32
N LEU A 238 -3.78 4.75 2.43
CA LEU A 238 -5.02 4.06 2.08
C LEU A 238 -6.19 4.46 3.00
N LEU A 239 -5.93 4.77 4.27
CA LEU A 239 -6.93 5.32 5.17
C LEU A 239 -7.43 6.69 4.68
N PHE A 240 -6.56 7.50 4.08
CA PHE A 240 -6.93 8.82 3.56
C PHE A 240 -7.57 8.75 2.16
N MET A 241 -7.15 7.79 1.32
CA MET A 241 -7.66 7.63 -0.04
C MET A 241 -9.04 6.96 -0.11
N ARG A 242 -9.42 6.13 0.89
CA ARG A 242 -10.70 5.40 0.90
C ARG A 242 -11.92 6.25 1.25
N HIS A 243 -11.73 7.49 1.70
CA HIS A 243 -12.81 8.31 2.22
C HIS A 243 -13.05 9.54 1.33
N MET A 244 -14.34 9.86 1.14
CA MET A 244 -14.78 11.06 0.43
C MET A 244 -14.36 12.38 1.12
N HIS A 245 -13.88 12.28 2.36
CA HIS A 245 -13.42 13.39 3.19
C HIS A 245 -12.19 12.93 3.98
N LEU A 246 -11.37 13.88 4.42
CA LEU A 246 -10.25 13.56 5.31
C LEU A 246 -10.73 12.78 6.55
N PRO A 247 -10.03 11.69 6.93
CA PRO A 247 -10.43 10.87 8.07
C PRO A 247 -10.32 11.69 9.37
N SER A 248 -11.36 11.62 10.20
CA SER A 248 -11.41 12.32 11.49
C SER A 248 -10.40 11.76 12.49
N GLU A 249 -10.07 12.55 13.51
CA GLU A 249 -9.18 12.11 14.60
C GLU A 249 -9.69 10.81 15.26
N ASP A 250 -11.00 10.69 15.50
CA ASP A 250 -11.61 9.51 16.09
C ASP A 250 -11.42 8.26 15.21
N MET A 251 -11.69 8.39 13.91
CA MET A 251 -11.53 7.29 12.96
C MET A 251 -10.06 6.83 12.87
N GLN A 252 -9.14 7.78 12.83
CA GLN A 252 -7.71 7.48 12.84
C GLN A 252 -7.30 6.80 14.15
N ALA A 253 -7.74 7.32 15.31
CA ALA A 253 -7.42 6.76 16.62
C ALA A 253 -7.95 5.33 16.78
N GLU A 254 -9.17 5.06 16.32
CA GLU A 254 -9.77 3.72 16.31
C GLU A 254 -8.96 2.76 15.44
N THR A 255 -8.56 3.20 14.24
CA THR A 255 -7.75 2.40 13.32
C THR A 255 -6.40 2.04 13.93
N TYR A 256 -5.68 3.02 14.47
CA TYR A 256 -4.37 2.79 15.09
C TYR A 256 -4.48 1.95 16.36
N ALA A 257 -5.54 2.14 17.16
CA ALA A 257 -5.80 1.34 18.35
C ALA A 257 -6.14 -0.12 18.01
N ALA A 258 -6.87 -0.38 16.92
CA ALA A 258 -7.16 -1.73 16.44
C ALA A 258 -5.86 -2.47 16.08
N LEU A 259 -4.94 -1.81 15.37
CA LEU A 259 -3.63 -2.36 15.05
C LEU A 259 -2.81 -2.66 16.31
N ALA A 260 -2.71 -1.69 17.23
CA ALA A 260 -1.98 -1.87 18.49
C ALA A 260 -2.48 -3.08 19.28
N LYS A 261 -3.81 -3.23 19.41
CA LYS A 261 -4.44 -4.37 20.10
C LYS A 261 -4.16 -5.69 19.39
N ALA A 262 -4.25 -5.73 18.07
CA ALA A 262 -4.07 -6.95 17.28
C ALA A 262 -2.65 -7.51 17.36
N PHE A 263 -1.64 -6.65 17.51
CA PHE A 263 -0.23 -7.07 17.51
C PHE A 263 0.44 -7.04 18.88
N ALA A 264 -0.26 -6.65 19.96
CA ALA A 264 0.32 -6.66 21.30
C ALA A 264 0.89 -8.05 21.68
N PRO A 265 2.10 -8.12 22.27
CA PRO A 265 2.94 -7.02 22.74
C PRO A 265 3.92 -6.46 21.68
N TYR A 266 3.88 -6.94 20.43
CA TYR A 266 4.82 -6.51 19.40
C TYR A 266 4.57 -5.06 18.95
N PRO A 267 5.62 -4.34 18.50
CA PRO A 267 5.49 -2.98 18.01
C PRO A 267 4.58 -2.85 16.79
N VAL A 268 3.93 -1.69 16.68
CA VAL A 268 3.23 -1.24 15.48
C VAL A 268 3.80 0.11 15.07
N ILE A 269 4.58 0.11 13.99
CA ILE A 269 5.19 1.30 13.41
C ILE A 269 4.22 1.93 12.42
N VAL A 270 3.61 3.05 12.81
CA VAL A 270 2.74 3.84 11.94
C VAL A 270 3.55 4.91 11.24
N ARG A 271 3.58 4.88 9.91
CA ARG A 271 4.16 5.98 9.13
C ARG A 271 3.13 7.10 9.04
N THR A 272 3.56 8.34 9.28
CA THR A 272 2.68 9.49 9.05
C THR A 272 2.40 9.63 7.55
N LEU A 273 1.42 10.45 7.21
CA LEU A 273 0.91 10.57 5.85
C LEU A 273 2.02 10.87 4.81
N ASP A 274 2.23 9.96 3.84
CA ASP A 274 3.18 10.10 2.71
C ASP A 274 2.45 10.11 1.37
N ILE A 275 1.90 11.28 1.08
CA ILE A 275 1.18 11.61 -0.16
C ILE A 275 1.88 12.80 -0.84
N GLY A 276 1.75 12.87 -2.15
CA GLY A 276 2.21 13.97 -3.00
C GLY A 276 1.26 14.12 -4.18
N GLY A 277 1.61 14.97 -5.16
CA GLY A 277 0.78 15.19 -6.35
C GLY A 277 0.50 13.93 -7.18
N ASP A 278 1.22 12.82 -6.97
CA ASP A 278 0.97 11.53 -7.61
C ASP A 278 -0.21 10.73 -7.00
N LYS A 279 -0.74 11.15 -5.84
CA LYS A 279 -1.80 10.43 -5.09
C LYS A 279 -2.87 11.42 -4.61
N PRO A 280 -3.91 11.69 -5.42
CA PRO A 280 -4.95 12.64 -5.05
C PRO A 280 -5.75 12.13 -3.84
N ILE A 281 -6.05 13.03 -2.90
CA ILE A 281 -6.87 12.76 -1.70
C ILE A 281 -7.88 13.90 -1.53
N ALA A 282 -9.11 13.53 -1.17
CA ALA A 282 -10.17 14.49 -0.92
C ALA A 282 -9.80 15.47 0.20
N GLY A 283 -9.97 16.77 -0.04
CA GLY A 283 -9.71 17.84 0.93
C GLY A 283 -8.27 18.39 0.93
N ILE A 284 -7.42 17.95 0.00
CA ILE A 284 -6.09 18.51 -0.23
C ILE A 284 -5.95 18.87 -1.70
N GLU A 285 -5.88 20.16 -2.00
CA GLU A 285 -5.48 20.64 -3.32
C GLU A 285 -3.95 20.58 -3.41
N PHE A 286 -3.46 19.71 -4.28
CA PHE A 286 -2.04 19.67 -4.62
C PHE A 286 -1.77 20.65 -5.76
N PRO A 287 -0.71 21.47 -5.68
CA PRO A 287 -0.30 22.27 -6.82
C PRO A 287 0.17 21.34 -7.95
N ASP A 288 0.00 21.80 -9.19
CA ASP A 288 0.63 21.13 -10.33
C ASP A 288 2.16 21.20 -10.20
N GLU A 289 2.79 20.03 -10.14
CA GLU A 289 4.24 19.90 -10.03
C GLU A 289 4.79 19.15 -11.24
N GLU A 290 5.84 19.68 -11.87
CA GLU A 290 6.53 18.96 -12.96
C GLU A 290 7.12 17.62 -12.48
N ASN A 291 7.51 17.55 -11.20
CA ASN A 291 8.14 16.38 -10.60
C ASN A 291 7.56 16.09 -9.20
N PRO A 292 6.37 15.47 -9.09
CA PRO A 292 5.71 15.21 -7.81
C PRO A 292 6.57 14.38 -6.84
N PHE A 293 7.40 13.47 -7.37
CA PHE A 293 8.37 12.71 -6.57
C PHE A 293 9.44 13.59 -5.90
N LEU A 294 9.71 14.80 -6.39
CA LEU A 294 10.69 15.72 -5.81
C LEU A 294 10.04 16.88 -5.05
N GLY A 295 8.70 16.94 -5.04
CA GLY A 295 7.93 18.11 -4.64
C GLY A 295 7.35 18.06 -3.23
N TRP A 296 6.14 18.61 -3.12
CA TRP A 296 5.38 18.82 -1.89
C TRP A 296 4.72 17.52 -1.41
N ARG A 297 5.51 16.70 -0.70
CA ARG A 297 5.07 15.39 -0.24
C ARG A 297 5.59 14.99 1.14
N GLY A 298 4.94 14.00 1.75
CA GLY A 298 5.35 13.42 3.02
C GLY A 298 5.42 14.45 4.14
N ILE A 299 6.54 14.47 4.87
CA ILE A 299 6.70 15.37 6.01
C ILE A 299 6.60 16.85 5.65
N ARG A 300 6.98 17.25 4.43
CA ARG A 300 6.93 18.64 3.97
C ARG A 300 5.50 19.15 3.94
N MET A 301 4.62 18.38 3.31
CA MET A 301 3.18 18.68 3.26
C MET A 301 2.57 18.66 4.66
N CYS A 302 2.95 17.68 5.49
CA CYS A 302 2.47 17.59 6.87
C CYS A 302 2.84 18.83 7.71
N LEU A 303 4.05 19.36 7.55
CA LEU A 303 4.51 20.54 8.28
C LEU A 303 3.88 21.84 7.77
N ASP A 304 3.60 21.94 6.46
CA ASP A 304 2.90 23.09 5.86
C ASP A 304 1.39 23.09 6.14
N ARG A 305 0.80 21.91 6.39
CA ARG A 305 -0.63 21.70 6.71
C ARG A 305 -0.82 21.10 8.11
N PRO A 306 -0.51 21.87 9.17
CA PRO A 306 -0.66 21.40 10.54
C PRO A 306 -2.11 21.07 10.92
N ASP A 307 -3.10 21.63 10.23
CA ASP A 307 -4.52 21.27 10.39
C ASP A 307 -4.78 19.78 10.11
N ILE A 308 -4.10 19.22 9.10
CA ILE A 308 -4.18 17.80 8.77
C ILE A 308 -3.25 17.00 9.66
N PHE A 309 -2.02 17.48 9.85
CA PHE A 309 -1.01 16.72 10.56
C PHE A 309 -1.29 16.58 12.05
N LYS A 310 -1.77 17.65 12.72
CA LYS A 310 -2.14 17.59 14.15
C LYS A 310 -3.28 16.62 14.40
N CYS A 311 -4.25 16.51 13.49
CA CYS A 311 -5.31 15.51 13.56
C CYS A 311 -4.72 14.08 13.63
N GLN A 312 -3.77 13.76 12.75
CA GLN A 312 -3.08 12.47 12.76
C GLN A 312 -2.22 12.27 14.02
N LEU A 313 -1.45 13.27 14.44
CA LEU A 313 -0.61 13.19 15.65
C LEU A 313 -1.44 12.97 16.92
N ARG A 314 -2.58 13.67 17.06
CA ARG A 314 -3.50 13.48 18.19
C ARG A 314 -4.09 12.08 18.21
N ALA A 315 -4.52 11.57 17.06
CA ALA A 315 -4.99 10.20 16.93
C ALA A 315 -3.93 9.16 17.33
N LEU A 316 -2.66 9.37 16.95
CA LEU A 316 -1.54 8.51 17.33
C LEU A 316 -1.25 8.54 18.84
N LEU A 317 -1.27 9.73 19.45
CA LEU A 317 -1.12 9.89 20.91
C LEU A 317 -2.23 9.17 21.69
N ARG A 318 -3.48 9.25 21.18
CA ARG A 318 -4.63 8.54 21.75
C ARG A 318 -4.49 7.02 21.62
N ALA A 319 -4.01 6.53 20.49
CA ALA A 319 -3.78 5.10 20.28
C ALA A 319 -2.57 4.55 21.08
N ALA A 320 -1.59 5.41 21.37
CA ALA A 320 -0.37 5.03 22.10
C ALA A 320 -0.62 4.55 23.53
N VAL A 321 -1.82 4.75 24.11
CA VAL A 321 -2.22 4.19 25.42
C VAL A 321 -2.09 2.66 25.50
N HIS A 322 -2.05 1.98 24.36
CA HIS A 322 -1.81 0.53 24.27
C HIS A 322 -0.34 0.14 24.44
N GLY A 323 0.60 1.09 24.42
CA GLY A 323 1.99 0.91 24.82
C GLY A 323 2.95 0.34 23.77
N ASN A 324 2.47 0.00 22.56
CA ASN A 324 3.28 -0.59 21.49
C ASN A 324 3.28 0.21 20.17
N ILE A 325 2.72 1.43 20.16
CA ILE A 325 2.76 2.32 18.99
C ILE A 325 4.13 2.99 18.87
N LYS A 326 4.68 2.96 17.65
CA LYS A 326 5.82 3.78 17.21
C LYS A 326 5.38 4.62 16.01
N VAL A 327 5.91 5.82 15.86
CA VAL A 327 5.57 6.74 14.78
C VAL A 327 6.81 7.02 13.93
N MET A 328 6.66 7.00 12.62
CA MET A 328 7.76 7.20 11.68
C MET A 328 7.45 8.30 10.67
N LEU A 329 8.38 9.23 10.49
CA LEU A 329 8.24 10.33 9.53
C LEU A 329 8.81 9.93 8.14
N PRO A 330 8.03 10.05 7.07
CA PRO A 330 8.47 9.83 5.69
C PRO A 330 9.22 11.05 5.14
N MET A 331 10.02 10.85 4.08
CA MET A 331 10.62 11.90 3.24
C MET A 331 11.49 12.93 3.98
N VAL A 332 11.99 12.58 5.18
CA VAL A 332 12.89 13.45 5.94
C VAL A 332 14.15 13.71 5.14
N SER A 333 14.57 14.97 5.10
CA SER A 333 15.78 15.45 4.44
C SER A 333 16.56 16.47 5.28
N ASP A 334 15.93 17.06 6.30
CA ASP A 334 16.56 17.97 7.25
C ASP A 334 16.23 17.59 8.70
N ILE A 335 17.15 17.87 9.62
CA ILE A 335 16.93 17.68 11.06
C ILE A 335 15.84 18.59 11.62
N SER A 336 15.62 19.77 11.02
CA SER A 336 14.59 20.71 11.45
C SER A 336 13.19 20.10 11.34
N GLU A 337 12.94 19.25 10.34
CA GLU A 337 11.64 18.60 10.13
C GLU A 337 11.28 17.70 11.33
N VAL A 338 12.25 16.96 11.87
CA VAL A 338 12.08 16.14 13.09
C VAL A 338 11.79 17.03 14.30
N ARG A 339 12.52 18.14 14.45
CA ARG A 339 12.36 19.07 15.58
C ARG A 339 11.01 19.79 15.54
N GLN A 340 10.58 20.28 14.37
CA GLN A 340 9.27 20.90 14.18
C GLN A 340 8.15 19.90 14.48
N THR A 341 8.30 18.65 14.04
CA THR A 341 7.34 17.59 14.38
C THR A 341 7.24 17.35 15.87
N ARG A 342 8.37 17.34 16.60
CA ARG A 342 8.37 17.20 18.06
C ARG A 342 7.58 18.31 18.74
N VAL A 343 7.74 19.56 18.28
CA VAL A 343 6.96 20.70 18.78
C VAL A 343 5.46 20.48 18.59
N LEU A 344 5.04 20.03 17.39
CA LEU A 344 3.63 19.72 17.14
C LEU A 344 3.11 18.57 18.01
N VAL A 345 3.92 17.54 18.26
CA VAL A 345 3.57 16.45 19.19
C VAL A 345 3.36 16.97 20.61
N ASP A 346 4.24 17.86 21.08
CA ASP A 346 4.13 18.47 22.42
C ASP A 346 2.87 19.36 22.54
N GLU A 347 2.57 20.14 21.50
CA GLU A 347 1.32 20.91 21.42
C GLU A 347 0.09 20.01 21.48
N CYS A 348 0.02 18.98 20.63
CA CYS A 348 -1.08 18.01 20.60
C CYS A 348 -1.26 17.31 21.96
N THR A 349 -0.15 16.98 22.63
CA THR A 349 -0.16 16.39 23.97
C THR A 349 -0.77 17.35 24.99
N ALA A 350 -0.39 18.64 24.95
CA ALA A 350 -0.94 19.66 25.84
C ALA A 350 -2.44 19.88 25.61
N GLU A 351 -2.89 19.91 24.36
CA GLU A 351 -4.30 20.03 23.99
C GLU A 351 -5.13 18.84 24.49
N LEU A 352 -4.71 17.61 24.19
CA LEU A 352 -5.39 16.40 24.66
C LEU A 352 -5.47 16.34 26.19
N LYS A 353 -4.41 16.80 26.88
CA LYS A 353 -4.39 16.90 28.33
C LYS A 353 -5.39 17.94 28.86
N ALA A 354 -5.50 19.09 28.21
CA ALA A 354 -6.47 20.13 28.58
C ALA A 354 -7.92 19.67 28.35
N GLU A 355 -8.16 18.86 27.32
CA GLU A 355 -9.45 18.26 27.00
C GLU A 355 -9.79 17.04 27.88
N GLY A 356 -8.83 16.52 28.66
CA GLY A 356 -9.01 15.33 29.48
C GLY A 356 -9.11 14.03 28.68
N VAL A 357 -8.62 14.02 27.44
CA VAL A 357 -8.63 12.85 26.56
C VAL A 357 -7.45 11.92 26.92
N PRO A 358 -7.67 10.61 27.15
CA PRO A 358 -6.60 9.67 27.39
C PRO A 358 -5.59 9.61 26.24
N HIS A 359 -4.31 9.71 26.58
CA HIS A 359 -3.20 9.68 25.63
C HIS A 359 -1.92 9.16 26.30
N ALA A 360 -0.96 8.73 25.49
CA ALA A 360 0.39 8.37 25.94
C ALA A 360 1.43 8.82 24.90
N SER A 361 2.70 8.85 25.31
CA SER A 361 3.81 9.12 24.39
C SER A 361 4.13 7.90 23.52
N PHE A 362 4.66 8.13 22.33
CA PHE A 362 5.18 7.10 21.44
C PHE A 362 6.65 7.38 21.08
N ASP A 363 7.36 6.34 20.63
CA ASP A 363 8.69 6.50 20.04
C ASP A 363 8.56 7.13 18.65
N LEU A 364 9.33 8.19 18.39
CA LEU A 364 9.40 8.82 17.08
C LEU A 364 10.68 8.36 16.36
N GLY A 365 10.52 7.80 15.17
CA GLY A 365 11.56 7.41 14.24
C GLY A 365 11.45 8.16 12.91
N VAL A 366 12.38 7.88 12.01
CA VAL A 366 12.36 8.43 10.64
C VAL A 366 12.58 7.34 9.61
N MET A 367 11.91 7.48 8.48
CA MET A 367 12.19 6.68 7.31
C MET A 367 13.42 7.25 6.60
N ILE A 368 14.49 6.46 6.51
CA ILE A 368 15.69 6.84 5.77
C ILE A 368 15.50 6.41 4.32
N GLU A 369 14.93 7.33 3.55
CA GLU A 369 14.58 7.11 2.14
C GLU A 369 15.04 8.23 1.21
N THR A 370 15.67 9.29 1.74
CA THR A 370 16.30 10.35 0.94
C THR A 370 17.83 10.26 1.04
N PRO A 371 18.58 10.61 -0.02
CA PRO A 371 20.04 10.69 0.06
C PRO A 371 20.51 11.68 1.13
N ALA A 372 19.77 12.78 1.33
CA ALA A 372 20.05 13.75 2.38
C ALA A 372 20.02 13.10 3.77
N ALA A 373 18.95 12.35 4.09
CA ALA A 373 18.83 11.64 5.36
C ALA A 373 19.97 10.63 5.60
N VAL A 374 20.46 9.95 4.55
CA VAL A 374 21.63 9.05 4.65
C VAL A 374 22.88 9.84 5.06
N LEU A 375 23.13 10.98 4.41
CA LEU A 375 24.31 11.80 4.68
C LEU A 375 24.30 12.41 6.09
N ILE A 376 23.11 12.72 6.63
CA ILE A 376 22.94 13.28 7.97
C ILE A 376 22.50 12.23 9.01
N ALA A 377 22.52 10.94 8.69
CA ALA A 377 22.05 9.87 9.58
C ALA A 377 22.69 9.90 10.99
N PRO A 378 24.00 10.18 11.17
CA PRO A 378 24.59 10.29 12.51
C PRO A 378 24.00 11.44 13.34
N THR A 379 23.51 12.50 12.70
CA THR A 379 22.87 13.63 13.36
C THR A 379 21.41 13.30 13.68
N LEU A 380 20.67 12.72 12.72
CA LEU A 380 19.30 12.26 12.93
C LEU A 380 19.20 11.23 14.05
N ALA A 381 20.16 10.30 14.14
CA ALA A 381 20.15 9.20 15.11
C ALA A 381 20.22 9.67 16.58
N LYS A 382 20.59 10.93 16.82
CA LYS A 382 20.61 11.55 18.16
C LYS A 382 19.25 12.13 18.57
N GLU A 383 18.33 12.30 17.63
CA GLU A 383 17.05 13.00 17.81
C GLU A 383 15.84 12.05 17.76
N VAL A 384 16.06 10.80 17.35
CA VAL A 384 15.01 9.81 17.07
C VAL A 384 15.31 8.47 17.76
N ALA A 385 14.26 7.68 17.97
CA ALA A 385 14.34 6.40 18.68
C ALA A 385 14.71 5.22 17.75
N PHE A 386 14.49 5.35 16.43
CA PHE A 386 14.78 4.31 15.45
C PHE A 386 14.84 4.86 14.02
N PHE A 387 15.44 4.08 13.13
CA PHE A 387 15.35 4.26 11.69
C PHE A 387 14.59 3.10 11.05
N SER A 388 13.90 3.36 9.94
CA SER A 388 13.53 2.31 8.98
C SER A 388 13.96 2.72 7.58
N ILE A 389 14.66 1.84 6.87
CA ILE A 389 15.15 2.14 5.52
C ILE A 389 14.04 1.88 4.50
N GLY A 390 13.61 2.93 3.81
CA GLY A 390 12.67 2.85 2.69
C GLY A 390 13.42 2.63 1.38
N THR A 391 13.84 1.39 1.09
CA THR A 391 14.72 1.11 -0.08
C THR A 391 14.09 1.50 -1.41
N ASN A 392 12.77 1.52 -1.49
CA ASN A 392 12.02 1.86 -2.69
C ASN A 392 12.36 3.28 -3.18
N ASP A 393 12.11 4.27 -2.32
CA ASP A 393 12.35 5.67 -2.64
C ASP A 393 13.85 6.01 -2.50
N LEU A 394 14.57 5.36 -1.57
CA LEU A 394 16.03 5.49 -1.48
C LEU A 394 16.73 5.12 -2.79
N THR A 395 16.38 3.98 -3.38
CA THR A 395 16.95 3.53 -4.66
C THR A 395 16.62 4.54 -5.76
N GLN A 396 15.37 5.00 -5.82
CA GLN A 396 14.94 5.97 -6.82
C GLN A 396 15.75 7.27 -6.76
N TYR A 397 15.94 7.84 -5.58
CA TYR A 397 16.65 9.12 -5.45
C TYR A 397 18.17 8.98 -5.53
N ILE A 398 18.75 7.87 -5.07
CA ILE A 398 20.19 7.61 -5.23
C ILE A 398 20.53 7.39 -6.72
N MET A 399 19.66 6.68 -7.44
CA MET A 399 19.86 6.35 -8.85
C MET A 399 19.32 7.41 -9.82
N ALA A 400 18.59 8.40 -9.31
CA ALA A 400 17.83 9.39 -10.08
C ALA A 400 16.96 8.72 -11.17
N ALA A 401 16.31 7.61 -10.82
CA ALA A 401 15.54 6.78 -11.75
C ALA A 401 14.18 6.43 -11.16
N ASP A 402 13.14 7.05 -11.72
CA ASP A 402 11.75 6.74 -11.39
C ASP A 402 11.42 5.28 -11.73
N ARG A 403 11.02 4.52 -10.72
CA ARG A 403 10.63 3.11 -10.85
C ARG A 403 9.34 2.92 -11.66
N LEU A 404 8.50 3.95 -11.76
CA LEU A 404 7.28 3.94 -12.56
C LEU A 404 7.56 4.26 -14.03
N ASN A 405 8.74 4.78 -14.36
CA ASN A 405 9.12 5.07 -15.74
C ASN A 405 9.77 3.84 -16.39
N PRO A 406 9.10 3.14 -17.34
CA PRO A 406 9.60 1.90 -17.91
C PRO A 406 10.95 2.05 -18.62
N THR A 407 11.26 3.24 -19.12
CA THR A 407 12.51 3.55 -19.85
C THR A 407 13.74 3.44 -18.94
N VAL A 408 13.58 3.78 -17.66
CA VAL A 408 14.68 3.87 -16.68
C VAL A 408 14.50 2.94 -15.47
N ALA A 409 13.37 2.23 -15.35
CA ALA A 409 13.07 1.32 -14.25
C ALA A 409 14.19 0.31 -13.96
N ARG A 410 14.92 -0.16 -14.99
CA ARG A 410 16.08 -1.07 -14.84
C ARG A 410 17.25 -0.49 -14.01
N LEU A 411 17.31 0.84 -13.88
CA LEU A 411 18.32 1.52 -13.06
C LEU A 411 17.95 1.51 -11.58
N ASN A 412 16.67 1.25 -11.26
CA ASN A 412 16.17 1.13 -9.90
C ASN A 412 16.50 -0.26 -9.34
N ASP A 413 17.79 -0.50 -9.07
CA ASP A 413 18.29 -1.76 -8.53
C ASP A 413 18.91 -1.53 -7.15
N VAL A 414 18.30 -2.13 -6.13
CA VAL A 414 18.80 -2.07 -4.76
C VAL A 414 20.18 -2.72 -4.59
N THR A 415 20.56 -3.65 -5.49
CA THR A 415 21.88 -4.29 -5.45
C THR A 415 23.00 -3.40 -5.99
N ASN A 416 22.65 -2.23 -6.54
CA ASN A 416 23.63 -1.26 -6.96
C ASN A 416 24.57 -0.87 -5.80
N PRO A 417 25.91 -0.81 -6.02
CA PRO A 417 26.86 -0.48 -4.97
C PRO A 417 26.59 0.84 -4.24
N ALA A 418 26.06 1.86 -4.92
CA ALA A 418 25.73 3.15 -4.31
C ALA A 418 24.58 3.00 -3.30
N VAL A 419 23.55 2.23 -3.66
CA VAL A 419 22.39 1.98 -2.80
C VAL A 419 22.78 1.11 -1.60
N MET A 420 23.54 0.03 -1.82
CA MET A 420 24.05 -0.81 -0.73
C MET A 420 24.95 -0.03 0.23
N SER A 421 25.78 0.89 -0.30
CA SER A 421 26.60 1.79 0.53
C SER A 421 25.73 2.73 1.36
N ALA A 422 24.65 3.29 0.78
CA ALA A 422 23.72 4.15 1.50
C ALA A 422 23.00 3.41 2.65
N ILE A 423 22.60 2.15 2.41
CA ILE A 423 22.04 1.26 3.45
C ILE A 423 23.06 1.04 4.56
N GLU A 424 24.31 0.71 4.21
CA GLU A 424 25.37 0.45 5.19
C GLU A 424 25.72 1.69 6.03
N ILE A 425 25.80 2.88 5.42
CA ILE A 425 26.05 4.15 6.13
C ILE A 425 24.95 4.39 7.17
N THR A 426 23.70 4.22 6.76
CA THR A 426 22.53 4.38 7.64
C THR A 426 22.56 3.38 8.80
N ALA A 427 22.82 2.11 8.50
CA ALA A 427 22.89 1.05 9.51
C ALA A 427 24.01 1.32 10.52
N LYS A 428 25.20 1.69 10.05
CA LYS A 428 26.33 2.06 10.93
C LYS A 428 25.99 3.24 11.82
N ALA A 429 25.30 4.26 11.30
CA ALA A 429 24.89 5.42 12.08
C ALA A 429 23.92 5.04 13.21
N GLY A 430 22.90 4.23 12.92
CA GLY A 430 21.95 3.76 13.93
C GLY A 430 22.58 2.83 14.97
N VAL A 431 23.42 1.88 14.54
CA VAL A 431 24.17 0.99 15.43
C VAL A 431 25.10 1.79 16.35
N ALA A 432 25.83 2.78 15.82
CA ALA A 432 26.70 3.64 16.62
C ALA A 432 25.94 4.49 17.66
N ALA A 433 24.70 4.87 17.36
CA ALA A 433 23.82 5.57 18.29
C ALA A 433 23.07 4.64 19.26
N GLY A 434 23.13 3.32 19.05
CA GLY A 434 22.42 2.34 19.87
C GLY A 434 20.90 2.32 19.65
N ILE A 435 20.43 2.79 18.49
CA ILE A 435 19.01 2.78 18.13
C ILE A 435 18.68 1.60 17.20
N MET A 436 17.41 1.21 17.15
CA MET A 436 16.94 0.19 16.20
C MET A 436 17.11 0.70 14.76
N VAL A 437 17.58 -0.18 13.87
CA VAL A 437 17.57 0.04 12.42
C VAL A 437 16.76 -1.07 11.74
N GLY A 438 15.61 -0.67 11.19
CA GLY A 438 14.72 -1.51 10.41
C GLY A 438 14.81 -1.28 8.90
N MET A 439 14.03 -2.04 8.15
CA MET A 439 13.84 -1.84 6.71
C MET A 439 12.44 -2.27 6.31
N CYS A 440 11.69 -1.36 5.70
CA CYS A 440 10.33 -1.62 5.22
C CYS A 440 10.20 -1.56 3.69
N GLY A 441 11.29 -1.26 2.97
CA GLY A 441 11.31 -1.35 1.51
C GLY A 441 11.23 -2.81 1.03
N GLU A 442 10.89 -3.02 -0.24
CA GLU A 442 10.67 -4.38 -0.78
C GLU A 442 11.90 -5.28 -0.68
N ALA A 443 13.09 -4.68 -0.64
CA ALA A 443 14.35 -5.39 -0.46
C ALA A 443 14.40 -6.18 0.86
N ALA A 444 13.69 -5.77 1.91
CA ALA A 444 13.65 -6.50 3.18
C ALA A 444 13.13 -7.94 3.02
N GLY A 445 12.26 -8.18 2.04
CA GLY A 445 11.68 -9.49 1.74
C GLY A 445 12.52 -10.35 0.79
N ARG A 446 13.66 -9.86 0.29
CA ARG A 446 14.52 -10.56 -0.68
C ARG A 446 15.47 -11.55 0.02
N PRO A 447 15.26 -12.88 -0.09
CA PRO A 447 16.04 -13.86 0.65
C PRO A 447 17.55 -13.80 0.39
N ASP A 448 17.94 -13.41 -0.83
CA ASP A 448 19.33 -13.26 -1.26
C ASP A 448 20.04 -12.08 -0.59
N LEU A 449 19.31 -11.08 -0.07
CA LEU A 449 19.88 -9.88 0.55
C LEU A 449 19.76 -9.85 2.08
N ILE A 450 18.85 -10.64 2.67
CA ILE A 450 18.60 -10.67 4.12
C ILE A 450 19.90 -10.83 4.91
N ALA A 451 20.76 -11.78 4.51
CA ALA A 451 22.00 -12.03 5.24
C ALA A 451 22.95 -10.84 5.22
N THR A 452 22.97 -10.09 4.13
CA THR A 452 23.77 -8.86 4.00
C THR A 452 23.23 -7.77 4.93
N PHE A 453 21.91 -7.54 4.94
CA PHE A 453 21.30 -6.52 5.79
C PHE A 453 21.47 -6.80 7.29
N VAL A 454 21.28 -8.06 7.70
CA VAL A 454 21.51 -8.45 9.10
C VAL A 454 22.98 -8.27 9.49
N LYS A 455 23.93 -8.59 8.60
CA LYS A 455 25.37 -8.34 8.82
C LYS A 455 25.72 -6.84 8.90
N MET A 456 25.00 -5.99 8.19
CA MET A 456 25.13 -4.53 8.29
C MET A 456 24.63 -3.97 9.63
N GLY A 457 23.86 -4.76 10.38
CA GLY A 457 23.38 -4.40 11.71
C GLY A 457 21.88 -4.11 11.79
N LEU A 458 21.10 -4.40 10.74
CA LEU A 458 19.65 -4.29 10.80
C LEU A 458 19.08 -5.32 11.79
N THR A 459 18.14 -4.87 12.61
CA THR A 459 17.50 -5.67 13.67
C THR A 459 16.02 -5.93 13.43
N GLU A 460 15.45 -5.27 12.41
CA GLU A 460 14.05 -5.37 12.02
C GLU A 460 13.97 -5.45 10.48
N LEU A 461 13.14 -6.34 9.96
CA LEU A 461 12.84 -6.49 8.53
C LEU A 461 11.32 -6.58 8.34
N SER A 462 10.75 -5.56 7.71
CA SER A 462 9.32 -5.47 7.46
C SER A 462 9.00 -5.69 5.98
N MET A 463 8.08 -6.61 5.70
CA MET A 463 7.80 -7.07 4.33
C MET A 463 6.33 -7.47 4.15
N SER A 464 5.93 -7.83 2.93
CA SER A 464 4.60 -8.40 2.72
C SER A 464 4.42 -9.70 3.54
N PRO A 465 3.20 -9.99 4.04
CA PRO A 465 2.93 -11.22 4.79
C PRO A 465 3.41 -12.50 4.10
N ALA A 466 3.28 -12.56 2.77
CA ALA A 466 3.72 -13.70 1.95
C ALA A 466 5.24 -14.01 2.04
N SER A 467 6.08 -13.04 2.41
CA SER A 467 7.54 -13.19 2.48
C SER A 467 8.06 -13.55 3.87
N ILE A 468 7.25 -13.35 4.93
CA ILE A 468 7.67 -13.47 6.34
C ILE A 468 8.29 -14.83 6.65
N GLN A 469 7.60 -15.92 6.31
CA GLN A 469 8.09 -17.28 6.64
C GLN A 469 9.40 -17.60 5.93
N ARG A 470 9.56 -17.13 4.68
CA ARG A 470 10.79 -17.30 3.90
C ARG A 470 11.95 -16.49 4.50
N ALA A 471 11.67 -15.27 4.97
CA ALA A 471 12.65 -14.45 5.66
C ALA A 471 13.10 -15.06 6.98
N LYS A 472 12.17 -15.55 7.80
CA LYS A 472 12.48 -16.27 9.03
C LYS A 472 13.37 -17.49 8.76
N LYS A 473 13.08 -18.28 7.71
CA LYS A 473 13.93 -19.39 7.27
C LYS A 473 15.34 -18.92 6.91
N ALA A 474 15.47 -17.85 6.13
CA ALA A 474 16.77 -17.30 5.71
C ALA A 474 17.61 -16.86 6.92
N ILE A 475 17.01 -16.16 7.89
CA ILE A 475 17.68 -15.72 9.11
C ILE A 475 18.11 -16.92 9.97
N MET A 476 17.25 -17.93 10.11
CA MET A 476 17.57 -19.15 10.87
C MET A 476 18.71 -19.96 10.23
N ALA A 477 18.81 -19.96 8.90
CA ALA A 477 19.93 -20.60 8.21
C ALA A 477 21.27 -19.91 8.55
N MET A 478 21.29 -18.59 8.69
CA MET A 478 22.49 -17.86 9.11
C MET A 478 22.96 -18.25 10.51
N ALA A 479 22.03 -18.56 11.41
CA ALA A 479 22.35 -18.97 12.78
C ALA A 479 23.01 -20.36 12.85
N ALA A 480 22.87 -21.19 11.80
CA ALA A 480 23.49 -22.51 11.72
C ALA A 480 24.90 -22.48 11.10
N GLU A 481 25.28 -21.37 10.46
CA GLU A 481 26.57 -21.21 9.76
C GLU A 481 27.67 -20.54 10.61
N GLY A 482 27.29 -19.87 11.70
CA GLY A 482 28.20 -19.23 12.65
C GLY A 482 28.19 -19.93 14.00
#